data_AF-A0A7Z1T5E0-F1
#
_entry.id   AF-A0A7Z1T5E0-F1
#
_cell.length_a   1.000
_cell.length_b   1.000
_cell.length_c   1.000
_cell.angle_alpha   90.00
_cell.angle_beta   90.00
_cell.angle_gamma   90.00
#
_symmetry.space_group_name_H-M   'P 1'
#
loop_
_entity.id
_entity.type
_entity.pdbx_description
1 polymer ?
#
loop_
_entity_poly.entity_id
_entity_poly.type
_entity_poly.pdbx_seq_one_letter_code
_entity_poly.pdbx_strand_id
1 'polypeptide(L)'
;PSGVDALFTAGGQQKQLQPGQNLVWTPRNELLKVTPVVRDGSTDDRESYRYDGGSQRCLKVSVQNTGSSTQTQRTLYLPGLELRTTVSGGKETESLEVITVGEAGCAQVRVLHWTAGRPAELTGDQTRYSYDNLTGSSGLELDGDGNIISMEEYYPYGGTAVLTARSQTGADYKTVRYSGKERDATGLYYYGYRYYQPWAGRWLGADPAGTADGLNLFRMVRNNPVTLIDSNGLISTGQEARKLVGEAFVHPLHMPVFERISLEDNLSMSVREAGIYTISALGEGAAAKGHNILEKTIKPGSLKAIYSDNAESILGQAKRSGFVGRVGQWDASGVRGIYAHNRLGGEDLAYPVSLENTFANELVNAWIKFKIITPYTGDYDMHDIIKFSHGKGHVPMAESNEERGVKDLINKGIAKVDPSRPFEYTAMNVIRHGPQVNFVPYMWEHEHDKVVKDNGYLGVVARPGPFPVAMVHQGEWTVFDNSKELFNFYKSTNTPLPEHWSQDFVDRGKGMVATPRHAELLDKRRNMH
;
A
#
# COMPACT_ATOMS: atom_id res chain seq x y z
N PRO A 1 34.65 -3.85 8.41
CA PRO A 1 35.95 -3.66 7.71
C PRO A 1 36.29 -2.16 7.63
N SER A 2 37.47 -1.77 8.08
CA SER A 2 37.95 -0.38 7.98
C SER A 2 38.11 0.02 6.52
N GLY A 3 37.60 1.19 6.13
CA GLY A 3 37.81 1.77 4.78
C GLY A 3 36.70 1.53 3.75
N VAL A 4 35.57 0.92 4.12
CA VAL A 4 34.41 0.77 3.20
C VAL A 4 33.90 2.13 2.73
N ASP A 5 33.82 3.12 3.61
CA ASP A 5 33.30 4.45 3.30
C ASP A 5 34.11 5.18 2.22
N ALA A 6 35.41 4.86 2.09
CA ALA A 6 36.27 5.42 1.06
C ALA A 6 35.82 5.02 -0.36
N LEU A 7 35.10 3.90 -0.49
CA LEU A 7 34.52 3.40 -1.73
C LEU A 7 33.20 4.09 -2.10
N PHE A 8 32.72 5.05 -1.30
CA PHE A 8 31.51 5.81 -1.55
C PHE A 8 31.79 7.31 -1.68
N THR A 9 30.98 8.02 -2.46
CA THR A 9 30.95 9.49 -2.48
C THR A 9 30.37 10.02 -1.17
N ALA A 10 30.47 11.33 -0.93
CA ALA A 10 29.84 11.97 0.23
C ALA A 10 28.31 11.79 0.27
N GLY A 11 27.66 11.65 -0.89
CA GLY A 11 26.22 11.38 -1.02
C GLY A 11 25.84 9.90 -0.87
N GLY A 12 26.80 9.01 -0.61
CA GLY A 12 26.54 7.58 -0.45
C GLY A 12 26.40 6.80 -1.76
N GLN A 13 27.00 7.26 -2.86
CA GLN A 13 27.04 6.53 -4.13
C GLN A 13 28.32 5.70 -4.25
N GLN A 14 28.21 4.42 -4.62
CA GLN A 14 29.37 3.54 -4.76
C GLN A 14 30.28 3.98 -5.92
N LYS A 15 31.61 4.02 -5.71
CA LYS A 15 32.60 4.47 -6.70
C LYS A 15 33.12 3.36 -7.61
N GLN A 16 33.04 2.10 -7.18
CA GLN A 16 33.53 0.95 -7.95
C GLN A 16 32.52 -0.18 -7.90
N LEU A 17 32.08 -0.69 -9.05
CA LEU A 17 31.11 -1.78 -9.14
C LEU A 17 31.72 -3.12 -8.71
N GLN A 18 32.89 -3.42 -9.26
CA GLN A 18 33.80 -4.51 -8.93
C GLN A 18 35.23 -3.95 -8.95
N PRO A 19 36.26 -4.68 -8.47
CA PRO A 19 37.65 -4.23 -8.55
C PRO A 19 38.01 -3.80 -9.99
N GLY A 20 38.43 -2.55 -10.17
CA GLY A 20 38.78 -1.96 -11.47
C GLY A 20 37.61 -1.39 -12.29
N GLN A 21 36.36 -1.66 -11.92
CA GLN A 21 35.18 -1.14 -12.65
C GLN A 21 34.66 0.14 -12.02
N ASN A 22 35.10 1.29 -12.51
CA ASN A 22 34.74 2.59 -11.94
C ASN A 22 33.30 3.02 -12.30
N LEU A 23 32.64 3.68 -11.35
CA LEU A 23 31.33 4.29 -11.46
C LEU A 23 31.44 5.80 -11.39
N VAL A 24 30.81 6.49 -12.33
CA VAL A 24 30.73 7.96 -12.36
C VAL A 24 29.28 8.36 -12.17
N TRP A 25 29.03 9.39 -11.36
CA TRP A 25 27.70 9.86 -11.00
C TRP A 25 27.48 11.30 -11.48
N THR A 26 26.23 11.66 -11.78
CA THR A 26 25.84 13.06 -12.04
C THR A 26 25.79 13.85 -10.73
N PRO A 27 25.75 15.20 -10.77
CA PRO A 27 25.51 16.01 -9.58
C PRO A 27 24.16 15.74 -8.89
N ARG A 28 23.20 15.11 -9.59
CA ARG A 28 21.91 14.66 -9.06
C ARG A 28 21.98 13.25 -8.48
N ASN A 29 23.17 12.67 -8.38
CA ASN A 29 23.42 11.29 -7.91
C ASN A 29 22.83 10.21 -8.82
N GLU A 30 22.63 10.49 -10.11
CA GLU A 30 22.24 9.48 -11.10
C GLU A 30 23.50 8.80 -11.66
N LEU A 31 23.42 7.52 -12.05
CA LEU A 31 24.57 6.81 -12.59
C LEU A 31 24.90 7.36 -13.99
N LEU A 32 26.03 8.02 -14.17
CA LEU A 32 26.40 8.63 -15.44
C LEU A 32 27.09 7.63 -16.38
N LYS A 33 28.00 6.82 -15.83
CA LYS A 33 28.86 5.92 -16.61
C LYS A 33 29.38 4.77 -15.75
N VAL A 34 29.46 3.58 -16.36
CA VAL A 34 30.20 2.41 -15.87
C VAL A 34 31.32 2.08 -16.86
N THR A 35 32.50 1.75 -16.34
CA THR A 35 33.62 1.20 -17.13
C THR A 35 33.77 -0.30 -16.81
N PRO A 36 33.09 -1.21 -17.52
CA PRO A 36 33.11 -2.64 -17.22
C PRO A 36 34.45 -3.34 -17.52
N VAL A 37 35.20 -2.87 -18.54
CA VAL A 37 36.51 -3.42 -18.89
C VAL A 37 37.48 -2.27 -19.12
N VAL A 38 38.50 -2.18 -18.26
CA VAL A 38 39.61 -1.25 -18.43
C VAL A 38 40.68 -1.93 -19.29
N ARG A 39 41.20 -1.25 -20.30
CA ARG A 39 42.20 -1.80 -21.22
C ARG A 39 43.47 -0.96 -21.21
N ASP A 40 44.61 -1.63 -21.07
CA ASP A 40 45.91 -0.98 -21.17
C ASP A 40 46.19 -0.56 -22.62
N GLY A 41 46.40 0.74 -22.85
CA GLY A 41 46.81 1.28 -24.14
C GLY A 41 45.74 1.32 -25.24
N SER A 42 44.47 1.03 -24.92
CA SER A 42 43.33 1.17 -25.84
C SER A 42 42.10 1.75 -25.14
N THR A 43 41.07 2.09 -25.90
CA THR A 43 39.83 2.64 -25.33
C THR A 43 39.08 1.57 -24.53
N ASP A 44 38.76 1.89 -23.27
CA ASP A 44 37.93 1.07 -22.39
C ASP A 44 36.54 0.78 -22.97
N ASP A 45 35.98 -0.37 -22.58
CA ASP A 45 34.55 -0.61 -22.77
C ASP A 45 33.78 0.28 -21.77
N ARG A 46 32.63 0.82 -22.19
CA ARG A 46 31.84 1.72 -21.34
C ARG A 46 30.34 1.58 -21.59
N GLU A 47 29.56 1.79 -20.54
CA GLU A 47 28.13 2.03 -20.64
C GLU A 47 27.81 3.39 -20.01
N SER A 48 27.03 4.23 -20.69
CA SER A 48 26.70 5.59 -20.25
C SER A 48 25.22 5.85 -20.37
N TYR A 49 24.70 6.69 -19.47
CA TYR A 49 23.27 6.94 -19.35
C TYR A 49 22.95 8.44 -19.39
N ARG A 50 21.71 8.77 -19.80
CA ARG A 50 21.12 10.10 -19.65
C ARG A 50 19.71 9.99 -19.08
N TYR A 51 19.33 11.02 -18.35
CA TYR A 51 18.07 11.11 -17.62
C TYR A 51 17.32 12.38 -18.00
N ASP A 52 16.00 12.35 -17.87
CA ASP A 52 15.14 13.51 -18.01
C ASP A 52 15.09 14.38 -16.72
N GLY A 53 14.21 15.38 -16.71
CA GLY A 53 14.01 16.25 -15.54
C GLY A 53 13.56 15.49 -14.28
N GLY A 54 12.83 14.39 -14.43
CA GLY A 54 12.35 13.52 -13.36
C GLY A 54 13.33 12.41 -12.97
N SER A 55 14.58 12.48 -13.43
CA SER A 55 15.61 11.46 -13.21
C SER A 55 15.25 10.08 -13.79
N GLN A 56 14.37 10.04 -14.81
CA GLN A 56 14.07 8.81 -15.53
C GLN A 56 15.00 8.65 -16.72
N ARG A 57 15.58 7.46 -16.87
CA ARG A 57 16.52 7.12 -17.94
C ARG A 57 15.84 7.25 -19.29
N CYS A 58 16.36 8.17 -20.11
CA CYS A 58 15.91 8.38 -21.49
C CYS A 58 16.89 7.81 -22.52
N LEU A 59 18.16 7.60 -22.15
CA LEU A 59 19.17 7.06 -23.08
C LEU A 59 20.16 6.15 -22.36
N LYS A 60 20.49 5.02 -23.00
CA LYS A 60 21.62 4.14 -22.67
C LYS A 60 22.50 3.99 -23.91
N VAL A 61 23.82 4.08 -23.73
CA VAL A 61 24.81 3.85 -24.79
C VAL A 61 25.91 2.94 -24.26
N SER A 62 26.08 1.78 -24.89
CA SER A 62 27.13 0.81 -24.58
C SER A 62 28.12 0.79 -25.73
N VAL A 63 29.41 0.91 -25.42
CA VAL A 63 30.52 0.88 -26.39
C VAL A 63 31.47 -0.23 -25.97
N GLN A 64 31.72 -1.17 -26.87
CA GLN A 64 32.58 -2.32 -26.65
C GLN A 64 33.57 -2.45 -27.79
N ASN A 65 34.83 -2.74 -27.47
CA ASN A 65 35.87 -2.94 -28.46
C ASN A 65 36.02 -4.44 -28.78
N THR A 66 35.61 -4.84 -29.98
CA THR A 66 35.58 -6.23 -30.46
C THR A 66 36.81 -6.50 -31.33
N GLY A 67 38.01 -6.43 -30.76
CA GLY A 67 39.30 -6.84 -31.36
C GLY A 67 39.76 -6.08 -32.61
N SER A 68 38.96 -6.07 -33.66
CA SER A 68 39.18 -5.43 -34.97
C SER A 68 38.28 -4.21 -35.22
N SER A 69 37.26 -3.97 -34.39
CA SER A 69 36.38 -2.80 -34.51
C SER A 69 35.69 -2.44 -33.19
N THR A 70 34.98 -1.32 -33.19
CA THR A 70 34.13 -0.89 -32.07
C THR A 70 32.67 -1.18 -32.38
N GLN A 71 31.97 -1.82 -31.45
CA GLN A 71 30.53 -1.94 -31.44
C GLN A 71 29.92 -0.90 -30.49
N THR A 72 28.88 -0.21 -30.95
CA THR A 72 28.10 0.75 -30.17
C THR A 72 26.64 0.34 -30.22
N GLN A 73 26.05 0.08 -29.06
CA GLN A 73 24.62 -0.15 -28.88
C GLN A 73 24.00 1.08 -28.23
N ARG A 74 22.90 1.58 -28.78
CA ARG A 74 22.16 2.74 -28.28
C ARG A 74 20.72 2.35 -28.05
N THR A 75 20.18 2.65 -26.87
CA THR A 75 18.76 2.48 -26.52
C THR A 75 18.18 3.82 -26.10
N LEU A 76 17.23 4.33 -26.86
CA LEU A 76 16.43 5.52 -26.52
C LEU A 76 15.07 5.04 -25.99
N TYR A 77 14.74 5.47 -24.78
CA TYR A 77 13.50 5.09 -24.09
C TYR A 77 12.44 6.17 -24.29
N LEU A 78 11.29 5.79 -24.83
CA LEU A 78 10.15 6.65 -25.12
C LEU A 78 8.86 6.05 -24.52
N PRO A 79 7.77 6.83 -24.39
CA PRO A 79 6.50 6.28 -23.95
C PRO A 79 6.03 5.15 -24.86
N GLY A 80 5.93 3.93 -24.31
CA GLY A 80 5.47 2.74 -25.05
C GLY A 80 6.45 2.17 -26.08
N LEU A 81 7.68 2.65 -26.15
CA LEU A 81 8.63 2.32 -27.22
C LEU A 81 10.09 2.41 -26.77
N GLU A 82 10.89 1.42 -27.12
CA GLU A 82 12.35 1.50 -27.03
C GLU A 82 12.95 1.45 -28.45
N LEU A 83 13.74 2.46 -28.81
CA LEU A 83 14.46 2.50 -30.08
C LEU A 83 15.89 2.03 -29.85
N ARG A 84 16.24 0.89 -30.44
CA ARG A 84 17.52 0.21 -30.25
C ARG A 84 18.29 0.20 -31.57
N THR A 85 19.51 0.73 -31.57
CA THR A 85 20.41 0.67 -32.73
C THR A 85 21.76 0.08 -32.35
N THR A 86 22.30 -0.74 -33.24
CA THR A 86 23.64 -1.32 -33.12
C THR A 86 24.48 -0.88 -34.31
N VAL A 87 25.64 -0.30 -34.03
CA VAL A 87 26.63 0.13 -35.02
C VAL A 87 27.92 -0.62 -34.76
N SER A 88 28.44 -1.33 -35.76
CA SER A 88 29.73 -2.03 -35.66
C SER A 88 30.66 -1.54 -36.78
N GLY A 89 31.88 -1.13 -36.43
CA GLY A 89 32.85 -0.63 -37.41
C GLY A 89 32.37 0.60 -38.19
N GLY A 90 31.52 1.44 -37.58
CA GLY A 90 30.97 2.65 -38.21
C GLY A 90 29.76 2.41 -39.13
N LYS A 91 29.30 1.17 -39.28
CA LYS A 91 28.10 0.83 -40.05
C LYS A 91 26.99 0.37 -39.12
N GLU A 92 25.77 0.86 -39.34
CA GLU A 92 24.59 0.32 -38.66
C GLU A 92 24.37 -1.14 -39.08
N THR A 93 24.39 -2.03 -38.09
CA THR A 93 24.17 -3.46 -38.26
C THR A 93 22.78 -3.89 -37.84
N GLU A 94 22.09 -3.09 -37.03
CA GLU A 94 20.73 -3.37 -36.56
C GLU A 94 20.00 -2.09 -36.16
N SER A 95 18.71 -2.01 -36.51
CA SER A 95 17.76 -1.01 -36.02
C SER A 95 16.45 -1.70 -35.67
N LEU A 96 16.12 -1.66 -34.38
CA LEU A 96 15.02 -2.40 -33.75
C LEU A 96 14.14 -1.44 -32.93
N GLU A 97 12.85 -1.53 -33.19
CA GLU A 97 11.79 -0.90 -32.40
C GLU A 97 11.18 -1.95 -31.48
N VAL A 98 11.22 -1.71 -30.17
CA VAL A 98 10.57 -2.56 -29.17
C VAL A 98 9.34 -1.85 -28.66
N ILE A 99 8.18 -2.24 -29.17
CA ILE A 99 6.89 -1.71 -28.73
C ILE A 99 6.52 -2.41 -27.42
N THR A 100 6.21 -1.63 -26.38
CA THR A 100 5.85 -2.15 -25.06
C THR A 100 4.37 -1.91 -24.78
N VAL A 101 3.59 -2.97 -24.62
CA VAL A 101 2.15 -2.92 -24.34
C VAL A 101 1.89 -3.41 -22.92
N GLY A 102 1.33 -2.52 -22.10
CA GLY A 102 1.17 -2.75 -20.66
C GLY A 102 2.45 -2.45 -19.86
N GLU A 103 2.38 -2.68 -18.55
CA GLU A 103 3.46 -2.36 -17.62
C GLU A 103 4.34 -3.58 -17.32
N ALA A 104 5.65 -3.36 -17.25
CA ALA A 104 6.61 -4.41 -16.90
C ALA A 104 6.38 -4.92 -15.47
N GLY A 105 6.37 -6.25 -15.29
CA GLY A 105 5.98 -6.89 -14.03
C GLY A 105 4.47 -7.14 -13.88
N CYS A 106 3.67 -6.71 -14.86
CA CYS A 106 2.23 -6.94 -14.95
C CYS A 106 1.87 -7.69 -16.26
N ALA A 107 2.57 -8.77 -16.56
CA ALA A 107 2.42 -9.58 -17.78
C ALA A 107 2.53 -8.74 -19.08
N GLN A 108 3.57 -7.89 -19.14
CA GLN A 108 3.83 -7.03 -20.28
C GLN A 108 3.98 -7.84 -21.58
N VAL A 109 3.45 -7.28 -22.66
CA VAL A 109 3.68 -7.80 -24.02
C VAL A 109 4.67 -6.88 -24.73
N ARG A 110 5.69 -7.48 -25.35
CA ARG A 110 6.68 -6.75 -26.17
C ARG A 110 6.59 -7.20 -27.62
N VAL A 111 6.64 -6.25 -28.55
CA VAL A 111 6.72 -6.54 -29.99
C VAL A 111 8.04 -6.04 -30.52
N LEU A 112 8.80 -6.93 -31.16
CA LEU A 112 10.08 -6.64 -31.78
C LEU A 112 9.86 -6.40 -33.28
N HIS A 113 10.08 -5.16 -33.72
CA HIS A 113 9.94 -4.73 -35.11
C HIS A 113 11.29 -4.21 -35.63
N TRP A 114 11.90 -4.91 -36.59
CA TRP A 114 13.18 -4.48 -37.17
C TRP A 114 12.95 -3.61 -38.40
N THR A 115 13.57 -2.43 -38.41
CA THR A 115 13.63 -1.57 -39.60
C THR A 115 14.89 -1.83 -40.42
N ALA A 116 15.95 -2.38 -39.81
CA ALA A 116 17.15 -2.86 -40.49
C ALA A 116 17.85 -3.97 -39.67
N GLY A 117 18.58 -4.86 -40.35
CA GLY A 117 19.48 -5.81 -39.70
C GLY A 117 18.81 -6.93 -38.90
N ARG A 118 17.58 -7.32 -39.27
CA ARG A 118 16.86 -8.42 -38.62
C ARG A 118 17.67 -9.74 -38.70
N PRO A 119 17.77 -10.50 -37.60
CA PRO A 119 18.34 -11.85 -37.63
C PRO A 119 17.62 -12.76 -38.66
N ALA A 120 18.38 -13.59 -39.36
CA ALA A 120 17.89 -14.36 -40.52
C ALA A 120 16.83 -15.42 -40.14
N GLU A 121 16.93 -15.94 -38.92
CA GLU A 121 16.04 -16.94 -38.33
C GLU A 121 14.69 -16.38 -37.85
N LEU A 122 14.51 -15.06 -37.85
CA LEU A 122 13.27 -14.41 -37.48
C LEU A 122 12.49 -13.94 -38.72
N THR A 123 11.17 -14.03 -38.66
CA THR A 123 10.26 -13.57 -39.72
C THR A 123 9.22 -12.60 -39.16
N GLY A 124 8.99 -11.52 -39.89
CA GLY A 124 8.05 -10.47 -39.49
C GLY A 124 8.37 -9.86 -38.13
N ASP A 125 7.32 -9.37 -37.48
CA ASP A 125 7.37 -8.83 -36.13
C ASP A 125 7.19 -9.96 -35.11
N GLN A 126 8.03 -9.99 -34.07
CA GLN A 126 7.94 -11.01 -33.03
C GLN A 126 7.22 -10.45 -31.82
N THR A 127 6.06 -11.03 -31.47
CA THR A 127 5.40 -10.77 -30.19
C THR A 127 5.99 -11.66 -29.10
N ARG A 128 6.20 -11.10 -27.90
CA ARG A 128 6.70 -11.78 -26.71
C ARG A 128 5.78 -11.48 -25.53
N TYR A 129 5.07 -12.50 -25.06
CA TYR A 129 4.20 -12.43 -23.89
C TYR A 129 4.99 -12.81 -22.64
N SER A 130 5.10 -11.91 -21.66
CA SER A 130 5.70 -12.22 -20.35
C SER A 130 4.66 -12.81 -19.40
N TYR A 131 5.06 -13.83 -18.66
CA TYR A 131 4.33 -14.34 -17.50
C TYR A 131 5.20 -14.18 -16.27
N ASP A 132 4.68 -13.44 -15.30
CA ASP A 132 5.43 -12.96 -14.15
C ASP A 132 5.03 -13.72 -12.87
N ASN A 133 5.96 -13.79 -11.90
CA ASN A 133 5.67 -14.34 -10.57
C ASN A 133 5.05 -13.27 -9.63
N LEU A 134 4.83 -13.63 -8.35
CA LEU A 134 4.24 -12.75 -7.32
C LEU A 134 4.91 -11.35 -7.25
N THR A 135 6.22 -11.30 -7.48
CA THR A 135 7.02 -10.07 -7.37
C THR A 135 7.22 -9.35 -8.70
N GLY A 136 6.50 -9.76 -9.75
CA GLY A 136 6.61 -9.20 -11.10
C GLY A 136 7.85 -9.68 -11.86
N SER A 137 8.56 -10.72 -11.41
CA SER A 137 9.73 -11.23 -12.14
C SER A 137 9.31 -12.04 -13.35
N SER A 138 9.82 -11.70 -14.54
CA SER A 138 9.49 -12.36 -15.82
C SER A 138 10.08 -13.77 -15.88
N GLY A 139 9.23 -14.76 -15.65
CA GLY A 139 9.61 -16.16 -15.55
C GLY A 139 9.52 -16.93 -16.87
N LEU A 140 8.55 -16.61 -17.71
CA LEU A 140 8.30 -17.30 -18.97
C LEU A 140 7.99 -16.29 -20.08
N GLU A 141 8.60 -16.44 -21.23
CA GLU A 141 8.24 -15.71 -22.46
C GLU A 141 7.63 -16.68 -23.49
N LEU A 142 6.47 -16.32 -24.05
CA LEU A 142 5.81 -17.04 -25.14
C LEU A 142 5.77 -16.19 -26.42
N ASP A 143 5.74 -16.83 -27.58
CA ASP A 143 5.49 -16.16 -28.87
C ASP A 143 4.00 -16.01 -29.19
N GLY A 144 3.70 -15.46 -30.37
CA GLY A 144 2.33 -15.24 -30.86
C GLY A 144 1.47 -16.49 -30.99
N ASP A 145 2.10 -17.67 -31.11
CA ASP A 145 1.43 -18.96 -31.22
C ASP A 145 1.34 -19.68 -29.86
N GLY A 146 1.84 -19.05 -28.79
CA GLY A 146 1.89 -19.62 -27.44
C GLY A 146 3.06 -20.59 -27.21
N ASN A 147 4.03 -20.67 -28.12
CA ASN A 147 5.20 -21.52 -27.93
C ASN A 147 6.24 -20.83 -27.03
N ILE A 148 6.92 -21.62 -26.20
CA ILE A 148 7.96 -21.12 -25.28
C ILE A 148 9.12 -20.51 -26.08
N ILE A 149 9.47 -19.28 -25.75
CA ILE A 149 10.69 -18.60 -26.21
C ILE A 149 11.80 -18.81 -25.18
N SER A 150 11.52 -18.48 -23.91
CA SER A 150 12.49 -18.54 -22.81
C SER A 150 11.82 -18.83 -21.47
N MET A 151 12.58 -19.42 -20.55
CA MET A 151 12.21 -19.63 -19.15
C MET A 151 13.38 -19.19 -18.25
N GLU A 152 13.08 -18.44 -17.20
CA GLU A 152 14.06 -17.89 -16.26
C GLU A 152 13.56 -17.99 -14.82
N GLU A 153 14.42 -18.50 -13.93
CA GLU A 153 14.17 -18.52 -12.49
C GLU A 153 15.22 -17.70 -11.76
N TYR A 154 14.86 -17.17 -10.59
CA TYR A 154 15.67 -16.21 -9.85
C TYR A 154 15.93 -16.71 -8.43
N TYR A 155 17.15 -16.51 -7.95
CA TYR A 155 17.43 -16.47 -6.51
C TYR A 155 16.61 -15.34 -5.86
N PRO A 156 16.36 -15.39 -4.54
CA PRO A 156 15.50 -14.41 -3.87
C PRO A 156 15.87 -12.96 -4.16
N TYR A 157 17.17 -12.65 -4.20
CA TYR A 157 17.69 -11.30 -4.44
C TYR A 157 17.93 -10.98 -5.93
N GLY A 158 17.34 -11.74 -6.86
CA GLY A 158 17.28 -11.40 -8.28
C GLY A 158 18.47 -11.84 -9.14
N GLY A 159 19.41 -12.60 -8.58
CA GLY A 159 20.37 -13.32 -9.42
C GLY A 159 19.66 -14.42 -10.21
N THR A 160 19.96 -14.57 -11.51
CA THR A 160 19.39 -15.65 -12.32
C THR A 160 19.93 -17.01 -11.88
N ALA A 161 19.03 -17.91 -11.48
CA ALA A 161 19.34 -19.28 -11.07
C ALA A 161 19.24 -20.26 -12.25
N VAL A 162 18.20 -20.08 -13.09
CA VAL A 162 17.97 -20.87 -14.31
C VAL A 162 17.70 -19.90 -15.45
N LEU A 163 18.31 -20.14 -16.62
CA LEU A 163 17.95 -19.47 -17.86
C LEU A 163 18.02 -20.49 -18.99
N THR A 164 16.89 -20.70 -19.67
CA THR A 164 16.80 -21.54 -20.87
C THR A 164 16.05 -20.78 -21.95
N ALA A 165 16.43 -20.99 -23.20
CA ALA A 165 15.74 -20.40 -24.35
C ALA A 165 15.78 -21.39 -25.52
N ARG A 166 14.76 -21.34 -26.38
CA ARG A 166 14.70 -22.19 -27.57
C ARG A 166 15.78 -21.89 -28.61
N SER A 167 16.35 -20.69 -28.56
CA SER A 167 17.45 -20.23 -29.41
C SER A 167 18.22 -19.11 -28.73
N GLN A 168 19.44 -18.84 -29.19
CA GLN A 168 20.28 -17.74 -28.69
C GLN A 168 19.57 -16.38 -28.86
N THR A 169 18.99 -16.14 -30.03
CA THR A 169 18.14 -14.98 -30.36
C THR A 169 16.94 -14.87 -29.42
N GLY A 170 16.38 -16.00 -28.99
CA GLY A 170 15.36 -16.04 -27.93
C GLY A 170 15.85 -15.38 -26.64
N ALA A 171 17.08 -15.69 -26.22
CA ALA A 171 17.68 -15.15 -25.02
C ALA A 171 18.15 -13.68 -25.16
N ASP A 172 18.74 -13.31 -26.31
CA ASP A 172 19.44 -12.03 -26.49
C ASP A 172 18.52 -10.80 -26.39
N TYR A 173 17.25 -10.94 -26.82
CA TYR A 173 16.29 -9.83 -26.76
C TYR A 173 15.49 -9.76 -25.44
N LYS A 174 15.74 -10.66 -24.48
CA LYS A 174 15.11 -10.61 -23.15
C LYS A 174 15.87 -9.65 -22.23
N THR A 175 15.30 -8.45 -22.04
CA THR A 175 15.91 -7.37 -21.24
C THR A 175 15.25 -7.13 -19.89
N VAL A 176 13.91 -7.19 -19.84
CA VAL A 176 13.15 -7.16 -18.58
C VAL A 176 13.18 -8.55 -17.92
N ARG A 177 13.55 -8.59 -16.64
CA ARG A 177 13.77 -9.84 -15.91
C ARG A 177 13.18 -9.78 -14.50
N TYR A 178 14.03 -9.65 -13.47
CA TYR A 178 13.65 -9.63 -12.06
C TYR A 178 12.84 -8.37 -11.71
N SER A 179 11.74 -8.56 -10.98
CA SER A 179 10.79 -7.51 -10.54
C SER A 179 10.33 -6.55 -11.64
N GLY A 180 10.19 -7.04 -12.87
CA GLY A 180 9.79 -6.24 -14.02
C GLY A 180 10.83 -5.19 -14.42
N LYS A 181 12.09 -5.33 -13.99
CA LYS A 181 13.16 -4.35 -14.26
C LYS A 181 14.12 -4.83 -15.34
N GLU A 182 14.65 -3.87 -16.08
CA GLU A 182 15.68 -4.12 -17.08
C GLU A 182 17.00 -4.50 -16.40
N ARG A 183 17.60 -5.62 -16.81
CA ARG A 183 18.97 -5.99 -16.45
C ARG A 183 19.93 -5.45 -17.51
N ASP A 184 20.76 -4.51 -17.13
CA ASP A 184 21.77 -3.94 -18.02
C ASP A 184 22.94 -4.92 -18.26
N ALA A 185 23.79 -4.62 -19.25
CA ALA A 185 24.96 -5.45 -19.57
C ALA A 185 25.97 -5.51 -18.40
N THR A 186 25.97 -4.49 -17.54
CA THR A 186 26.72 -4.43 -16.29
C THR A 186 26.25 -5.44 -15.23
N GLY A 187 25.10 -6.09 -15.46
CA GLY A 187 24.42 -6.97 -14.51
C GLY A 187 23.57 -6.23 -13.47
N LEU A 188 23.63 -4.90 -13.43
CA LEU A 188 22.78 -4.09 -12.57
C LEU A 188 21.33 -4.10 -13.08
N TYR A 189 20.39 -4.02 -12.15
CA TYR A 189 19.00 -3.75 -12.48
C TYR A 189 18.71 -2.26 -12.34
N TYR A 190 18.09 -1.67 -13.37
CA TYR A 190 17.64 -0.28 -13.32
C TYR A 190 16.19 -0.21 -12.82
N TYR A 191 15.97 0.42 -11.67
CA TYR A 191 14.64 0.52 -11.06
C TYR A 191 13.94 1.85 -11.35
N GLY A 192 14.66 2.87 -11.80
CA GLY A 192 14.17 4.25 -11.88
C GLY A 192 15.17 5.20 -11.23
N TYR A 193 14.99 5.48 -9.95
CA TYR A 193 15.87 6.37 -9.20
C TYR A 193 17.18 5.72 -8.75
N ARG A 194 17.23 4.38 -8.66
CA ARG A 194 18.41 3.63 -8.22
C ARG A 194 18.73 2.45 -9.14
N TYR A 195 19.99 2.04 -9.07
CA TYR A 195 20.50 0.79 -9.62
C TYR A 195 20.68 -0.23 -8.51
N TYR A 196 20.31 -1.48 -8.78
CA TYR A 196 20.33 -2.57 -7.82
C TYR A 196 21.38 -3.63 -8.18
N GLN A 197 22.06 -4.17 -7.16
CA GLN A 197 23.09 -5.21 -7.30
C GLN A 197 22.52 -6.57 -6.87
N PRO A 198 22.05 -7.42 -7.80
CA PRO A 198 21.41 -8.69 -7.45
C PRO A 198 22.37 -9.67 -6.75
N TRP A 199 23.67 -9.61 -7.06
CA TRP A 199 24.68 -10.45 -6.41
C TRP A 199 25.02 -10.00 -4.99
N ALA A 200 24.71 -8.75 -4.62
CA ALA A 200 25.02 -8.19 -3.30
C ALA A 200 23.78 -8.00 -2.41
N GLY A 201 22.57 -8.13 -2.99
CA GLY A 201 21.31 -7.95 -2.27
C GLY A 201 21.06 -6.53 -1.76
N ARG A 202 21.60 -5.51 -2.43
CA ARG A 202 21.52 -4.10 -1.98
C ARG A 202 21.54 -3.09 -3.13
N TRP A 203 21.16 -1.86 -2.81
CA TRP A 203 21.23 -0.72 -3.73
C TRP A 203 22.66 -0.23 -3.95
N LEU A 204 22.95 0.26 -5.17
CA LEU A 204 24.26 0.81 -5.54
C LEU A 204 24.55 2.21 -4.95
N GLY A 205 23.49 2.91 -4.53
CA GLY A 205 23.57 4.21 -3.89
C GLY A 205 22.52 4.34 -2.79
N ALA A 206 22.78 5.25 -1.85
CA ALA A 206 21.85 5.56 -0.77
C ALA A 206 20.49 6.05 -1.30
N ASP A 207 19.42 5.72 -0.58
CA ASP A 207 18.05 6.10 -0.89
C ASP A 207 17.86 7.64 -1.02
N PRO A 208 17.46 8.15 -2.20
CA PRO A 208 17.14 9.56 -2.39
C PRO A 208 15.94 10.03 -1.55
N ALA A 209 15.04 9.13 -1.15
CA ALA A 209 13.92 9.45 -0.27
C ALA A 209 14.35 9.58 1.21
N GLY A 210 15.63 9.39 1.52
CA GLY A 210 16.16 9.43 2.87
C GLY A 210 15.62 8.28 3.71
N THR A 211 15.28 8.54 4.98
CA THR A 211 14.87 7.50 5.93
C THR A 211 13.43 7.05 5.76
N ALA A 212 12.84 7.21 4.57
CA ALA A 212 11.49 6.78 4.28
C ALA A 212 11.36 5.27 4.57
N ASP A 213 12.11 4.39 3.89
CA ASP A 213 12.03 2.93 4.10
C ASP A 213 12.98 2.41 5.20
N GLY A 214 13.20 3.24 6.23
CA GLY A 214 14.02 2.95 7.41
C GLY A 214 15.41 3.61 7.38
N LEU A 215 16.18 3.40 8.46
CA LEU A 215 17.48 4.06 8.65
C LEU A 215 18.59 3.53 7.72
N ASN A 216 18.46 2.29 7.23
CA ASN A 216 19.45 1.71 6.32
C ASN A 216 19.10 2.03 4.87
N LEU A 217 19.73 3.08 4.33
CA LEU A 217 19.49 3.63 3.00
C LEU A 217 19.94 2.73 1.83
N PHE A 218 20.59 1.61 2.10
CA PHE A 218 21.06 0.65 1.09
C PHE A 218 20.27 -0.66 1.11
N ARG A 219 19.35 -0.83 2.05
CA ARG A 219 18.60 -2.07 2.24
C ARG A 219 17.63 -2.30 1.08
N MET A 220 17.69 -3.49 0.49
CA MET A 220 16.74 -3.92 -0.52
C MET A 220 15.47 -4.45 0.16
N VAL A 221 14.31 -3.86 -0.14
CA VAL A 221 12.96 -4.33 0.22
C VAL A 221 12.86 -5.02 1.60
N ARG A 222 13.40 -4.36 2.63
CA ARG A 222 13.39 -4.85 4.02
C ARG A 222 13.98 -6.25 4.24
N ASN A 223 14.86 -6.69 3.35
CA ASN A 223 15.42 -8.05 3.29
C ASN A 223 14.36 -9.15 3.09
N ASN A 224 13.18 -8.82 2.54
CA ASN A 224 12.14 -9.76 2.15
C ASN A 224 11.78 -9.64 0.66
N PRO A 225 12.71 -10.00 -0.25
CA PRO A 225 12.50 -9.86 -1.69
C PRO A 225 11.60 -10.93 -2.31
N VAL A 226 11.05 -11.84 -1.49
CA VAL A 226 10.13 -12.91 -1.94
C VAL A 226 8.70 -12.38 -2.00
N THR A 227 8.34 -11.40 -1.16
CA THR A 227 6.99 -10.86 -1.08
C THR A 227 6.91 -9.35 -1.30
N LEU A 228 8.01 -8.61 -1.16
CA LEU A 228 8.04 -7.16 -1.33
C LEU A 228 8.66 -6.77 -2.68
N ILE A 229 8.14 -5.68 -3.25
CA ILE A 229 8.60 -5.08 -4.51
C ILE A 229 8.96 -3.62 -4.22
N ASP A 230 10.07 -3.15 -4.79
CA ASP A 230 10.34 -1.71 -4.94
C ASP A 230 10.01 -1.32 -6.37
N SER A 231 9.06 -0.40 -6.56
CA SER A 231 8.52 -0.05 -7.87
C SER A 231 9.43 0.88 -8.66
N ASN A 232 10.24 1.71 -7.99
CA ASN A 232 11.00 2.78 -8.64
C ASN A 232 12.41 3.01 -8.07
N GLY A 233 12.78 2.26 -7.04
CA GLY A 233 14.01 2.43 -6.28
C GLY A 233 13.92 3.53 -5.24
N LEU A 234 12.78 3.77 -4.61
CA LEU A 234 12.62 4.74 -3.50
C LEU A 234 11.87 4.14 -2.30
N ILE A 235 10.77 3.45 -2.55
CA ILE A 235 9.84 3.01 -1.51
C ILE A 235 9.24 1.66 -1.92
N SER A 236 9.22 0.70 -0.99
CA SER A 236 8.56 -0.60 -1.21
C SER A 236 7.03 -0.46 -1.14
N THR A 237 6.28 -1.29 -1.88
CA THR A 237 4.81 -1.23 -1.98
C THR A 237 4.09 -1.24 -0.63
N GLY A 238 4.62 -1.96 0.38
CA GLY A 238 4.08 -1.97 1.74
C GLY A 238 4.15 -0.61 2.45
N GLN A 239 5.03 0.30 2.04
CA GLN A 239 5.15 1.63 2.64
C GLN A 239 4.20 2.67 2.04
N GLU A 240 3.86 2.59 0.76
CA GLU A 240 2.84 3.49 0.18
C GLU A 240 1.50 3.29 0.87
N ALA A 241 1.10 2.02 1.04
CA ALA A 241 -0.06 1.65 1.84
C ALA A 241 0.10 2.13 3.29
N ARG A 242 1.25 1.88 3.94
CA ARG A 242 1.50 2.35 5.31
C ARG A 242 1.34 3.87 5.46
N LYS A 243 1.78 4.66 4.48
CA LYS A 243 1.62 6.12 4.50
C LYS A 243 0.14 6.51 4.44
N LEU A 244 -0.61 5.95 3.47
CA LEU A 244 -2.04 6.20 3.33
C LEU A 244 -2.82 5.80 4.59
N VAL A 245 -2.47 4.64 5.18
CA VAL A 245 -3.06 4.18 6.45
C VAL A 245 -2.80 5.18 7.57
N GLY A 246 -1.58 5.71 7.67
CA GLY A 246 -1.21 6.72 8.65
C GLY A 246 -1.98 8.04 8.55
N GLU A 247 -2.43 8.40 7.36
CA GLU A 247 -3.13 9.67 7.11
C GLU A 247 -4.64 9.58 7.41
N ALA A 248 -5.26 8.41 7.22
CA ALA A 248 -6.73 8.31 7.20
C ALA A 248 -7.34 7.12 7.99
N PHE A 249 -6.55 6.13 8.42
CA PHE A 249 -7.08 4.89 9.00
C PHE A 249 -6.64 4.67 10.44
N VAL A 250 -5.33 4.71 10.69
CA VAL A 250 -4.72 4.47 12.02
C VAL A 250 -3.65 5.53 12.25
N HIS A 251 -3.66 6.16 13.43
CA HIS A 251 -2.66 7.18 13.75
C HIS A 251 -1.23 6.59 13.67
N PRO A 252 -0.24 7.30 13.08
CA PRO A 252 1.10 6.75 12.84
C PRO A 252 1.81 6.24 14.10
N LEU A 253 1.55 6.86 15.27
CA LEU A 253 2.07 6.39 16.56
C LEU A 253 1.53 5.02 16.96
N HIS A 254 0.32 4.67 16.54
CA HIS A 254 -0.36 3.44 16.92
C HIS A 254 -0.11 2.30 15.92
N MET A 255 0.19 2.62 14.66
CA MET A 255 0.42 1.62 13.60
C MET A 255 1.45 0.53 13.96
N PRO A 256 2.61 0.83 14.58
CA PRO A 256 3.57 -0.21 14.97
C PRO A 256 2.99 -1.26 15.92
N VAL A 257 1.95 -0.92 16.69
CA VAL A 257 1.26 -1.87 17.57
C VAL A 257 0.50 -2.90 16.75
N PHE A 258 -0.24 -2.46 15.73
CA PHE A 258 -0.95 -3.34 14.80
C PHE A 258 0.02 -4.23 14.01
N GLU A 259 1.10 -3.65 13.51
CA GLU A 259 2.16 -4.35 12.76
C GLU A 259 2.78 -5.48 13.60
N ARG A 260 3.16 -5.16 14.83
CA ARG A 260 3.74 -6.12 15.77
C ARG A 260 2.76 -7.23 16.12
N ILE A 261 1.52 -6.88 16.49
CA ILE A 261 0.49 -7.87 16.85
C ILE A 261 0.21 -8.80 15.67
N SER A 262 0.14 -8.27 14.45
CA SER A 262 -0.10 -9.07 13.25
C SER A 262 0.97 -10.15 13.06
N LEU A 263 2.24 -9.82 13.34
CA LEU A 263 3.38 -10.74 13.30
C LEU A 263 3.39 -11.72 14.46
N GLU A 264 3.32 -11.22 15.70
CA GLU A 264 3.51 -12.02 16.92
C GLU A 264 2.35 -12.98 17.18
N ASP A 265 1.12 -12.56 16.90
CA ASP A 265 -0.09 -13.34 17.17
C ASP A 265 -0.65 -14.03 15.91
N ASN A 266 0.08 -13.93 14.79
CA ASN A 266 -0.28 -14.53 13.49
C ASN A 266 -1.73 -14.25 13.11
N LEU A 267 -2.06 -12.96 13.00
CA LEU A 267 -3.41 -12.50 12.71
C LEU A 267 -3.41 -11.32 11.73
N SER A 268 -4.50 -11.16 11.00
CA SER A 268 -4.79 -9.96 10.21
C SER A 268 -5.82 -9.11 10.92
N MET A 269 -5.65 -7.80 10.81
CA MET A 269 -6.63 -6.82 11.30
C MET A 269 -6.91 -5.85 10.18
N SER A 270 -8.18 -5.55 9.95
CA SER A 270 -8.58 -4.52 9.00
C SER A 270 -9.45 -3.45 9.65
N VAL A 271 -9.30 -2.23 9.17
CA VAL A 271 -10.00 -1.03 9.62
C VAL A 271 -10.52 -0.25 8.41
N ARG A 272 -11.67 0.41 8.59
CA ARG A 272 -12.17 1.38 7.61
C ARG A 272 -11.50 2.73 7.81
N GLU A 273 -11.66 3.58 6.81
CA GLU A 273 -11.21 4.96 6.87
C GLU A 273 -11.93 5.72 8.00
N ALA A 274 -11.19 6.07 9.06
CA ALA A 274 -11.68 6.95 10.12
C ALA A 274 -11.71 8.43 9.68
N GLY A 275 -10.84 8.76 8.71
CA GLY A 275 -10.63 10.07 8.12
C GLY A 275 -9.66 10.95 8.92
N ILE A 276 -8.94 11.82 8.21
CA ILE A 276 -7.86 12.67 8.76
C ILE A 276 -8.25 13.45 10.03
N TYR A 277 -9.50 13.91 10.13
CA TYR A 277 -9.96 14.68 11.30
C TYR A 277 -10.08 13.82 12.57
N THR A 278 -10.48 12.56 12.42
CA THR A 278 -10.51 11.60 13.53
C THR A 278 -9.08 11.26 13.94
N ILE A 279 -8.21 10.99 12.96
CA ILE A 279 -6.78 10.69 13.22
C ILE A 279 -6.08 11.84 13.94
N SER A 280 -6.29 13.09 13.50
CA SER A 280 -5.73 14.28 14.17
C SER A 280 -6.27 14.43 15.59
N ALA A 281 -7.59 14.31 15.78
CA ALA A 281 -8.19 14.44 17.11
C ALA A 281 -7.67 13.36 18.06
N LEU A 282 -7.50 12.12 17.58
CA LEU A 282 -6.89 11.05 18.37
C LEU A 282 -5.44 11.38 18.74
N GLY A 283 -4.64 11.93 17.81
CA GLY A 283 -3.28 12.41 18.08
C GLY A 283 -3.20 13.54 19.11
N GLU A 284 -4.25 14.38 19.20
CA GLU A 284 -4.39 15.44 20.20
C GLU A 284 -4.87 14.93 21.58
N GLY A 285 -5.08 13.62 21.73
CA GLY A 285 -5.53 12.98 22.96
C GLY A 285 -7.04 13.01 23.19
N ALA A 286 -7.84 13.07 22.12
CA ALA A 286 -9.30 12.88 22.21
C ALA A 286 -9.67 11.50 22.78
N ALA A 287 -10.77 11.44 23.52
CA ALA A 287 -11.41 10.18 23.88
C ALA A 287 -12.12 9.58 22.65
N ALA A 288 -12.19 8.26 22.54
CA ALA A 288 -12.93 7.58 21.49
C ALA A 288 -14.36 7.26 21.98
N LYS A 289 -15.37 7.60 21.20
CA LYS A 289 -16.77 7.46 21.62
C LYS A 289 -17.20 6.00 21.74
N GLY A 290 -18.01 5.69 22.75
CA GLY A 290 -18.67 4.38 22.89
C GLY A 290 -20.05 4.33 22.24
N HIS A 291 -20.70 3.16 22.32
CA HIS A 291 -22.09 2.95 21.87
C HIS A 291 -23.12 3.89 22.51
N ASN A 292 -22.82 4.49 23.65
CA ASN A 292 -23.69 5.44 24.35
C ASN A 292 -23.75 6.83 23.68
N ILE A 293 -22.85 7.15 22.75
CA ILE A 293 -22.82 8.45 22.03
C ILE A 293 -23.04 8.22 20.53
N LEU A 294 -24.29 8.40 20.10
CA LEU A 294 -24.74 8.09 18.73
C LEU A 294 -24.45 9.22 17.73
N GLU A 295 -24.11 10.40 18.23
CA GLU A 295 -23.90 11.60 17.45
C GLU A 295 -22.66 11.52 16.55
N LYS A 296 -22.68 12.33 15.49
CA LYS A 296 -21.66 12.34 14.45
C LYS A 296 -20.51 13.28 14.81
N THR A 297 -19.32 12.91 14.37
CA THR A 297 -18.14 13.78 14.39
C THR A 297 -18.36 14.99 13.48
N ILE A 298 -17.91 16.18 13.89
CA ILE A 298 -17.90 17.41 13.09
C ILE A 298 -16.84 17.27 12.00
N LYS A 299 -17.28 17.02 10.76
CA LYS A 299 -16.42 16.80 9.59
C LYS A 299 -17.16 17.19 8.31
N PRO A 300 -16.49 17.31 7.14
CA PRO A 300 -17.13 17.81 5.92
C PRO A 300 -18.45 17.12 5.57
N GLY A 301 -18.51 15.80 5.65
CA GLY A 301 -19.74 15.04 5.36
C GLY A 301 -20.90 15.31 6.31
N SER A 302 -20.66 15.43 7.62
CA SER A 302 -21.73 15.72 8.60
C SER A 302 -22.19 17.18 8.52
N LEU A 303 -21.27 18.10 8.26
CA LEU A 303 -21.59 19.51 8.04
C LEU A 303 -22.43 19.70 6.77
N LYS A 304 -22.07 19.04 5.66
CA LYS A 304 -22.83 19.10 4.41
C LYS A 304 -24.27 18.63 4.56
N ALA A 305 -24.52 17.64 5.42
CA ALA A 305 -25.86 17.11 5.66
C ALA A 305 -26.81 18.11 6.34
N ILE A 306 -26.30 19.10 7.07
CA ILE A 306 -27.12 20.06 7.85
C ILE A 306 -27.02 21.48 7.29
N TYR A 307 -25.80 21.93 6.98
CA TYR A 307 -25.53 23.30 6.53
C TYR A 307 -25.58 23.47 5.00
N SER A 308 -25.72 22.39 4.24
CA SER A 308 -25.82 22.38 2.78
C SER A 308 -24.72 23.26 2.14
N ASP A 309 -25.10 24.36 1.47
CA ASP A 309 -24.19 25.25 0.75
C ASP A 309 -23.24 26.02 1.67
N ASN A 310 -23.59 26.22 2.94
CA ASN A 310 -22.75 26.92 3.92
C ASN A 310 -21.68 26.02 4.55
N ALA A 311 -21.67 24.72 4.24
CA ALA A 311 -20.84 23.73 4.93
C ALA A 311 -19.34 24.04 4.89
N GLU A 312 -18.81 24.62 3.80
CA GLU A 312 -17.39 24.96 3.68
C GLU A 312 -16.99 26.13 4.61
N SER A 313 -17.83 27.16 4.69
CA SER A 313 -17.64 28.28 5.61
C SER A 313 -17.68 27.81 7.08
N ILE A 314 -18.67 26.98 7.41
CA ILE A 314 -18.82 26.39 8.75
C ILE A 314 -17.65 25.45 9.07
N LEU A 315 -17.14 24.68 8.10
CA LEU A 315 -15.93 23.89 8.27
C LEU A 315 -14.73 24.77 8.61
N GLY A 316 -14.58 25.92 7.95
CA GLY A 316 -13.55 26.91 8.28
C GLY A 316 -13.67 27.44 9.72
N GLN A 317 -14.90 27.68 10.20
CA GLN A 317 -15.17 28.09 11.58
C GLN A 317 -14.87 26.98 12.58
N ALA A 318 -15.23 25.73 12.28
CA ALA A 318 -14.92 24.56 13.10
C ALA A 318 -13.41 24.33 13.25
N LYS A 319 -12.65 24.53 12.15
CA LYS A 319 -11.18 24.47 12.16
C LYS A 319 -10.60 25.56 13.08
N ARG A 320 -11.02 26.82 12.91
CA ARG A 320 -10.56 27.93 13.76
C ARG A 320 -10.92 27.76 15.23
N SER A 321 -12.07 27.15 15.51
CA SER A 321 -12.54 26.90 16.89
C SER A 321 -11.92 25.66 17.54
N GLY A 322 -11.18 24.84 16.79
CA GLY A 322 -10.56 23.61 17.30
C GLY A 322 -11.53 22.43 17.50
N PHE A 323 -12.72 22.48 16.89
CA PHE A 323 -13.77 21.46 17.09
C PHE A 323 -13.98 20.53 15.91
N VAL A 324 -13.27 20.73 14.79
CA VAL A 324 -13.24 19.75 13.70
C VAL A 324 -12.69 18.42 14.22
N GLY A 325 -13.28 17.30 13.81
CA GLY A 325 -12.92 15.98 14.32
C GLY A 325 -13.47 15.66 15.70
N ARG A 326 -14.22 16.55 16.36
CA ARG A 326 -14.86 16.26 17.67
C ARG A 326 -16.30 15.79 17.49
N VAL A 327 -16.82 15.01 18.44
CA VAL A 327 -18.22 14.58 18.43
C VAL A 327 -19.11 15.76 18.82
N GLY A 328 -19.93 16.21 17.87
CA GLY A 328 -20.86 17.31 18.09
C GLY A 328 -22.14 16.85 18.77
N GLN A 329 -22.79 17.76 19.48
CA GLN A 329 -24.20 17.67 19.82
C GLN A 329 -24.97 18.46 18.76
N TRP A 330 -25.87 17.79 18.04
CA TRP A 330 -26.52 18.33 16.84
C TRP A 330 -28.02 18.54 17.07
N ASP A 331 -28.57 19.61 16.49
CA ASP A 331 -29.99 19.80 16.28
C ASP A 331 -30.28 20.23 14.83
N ALA A 332 -31.54 20.57 14.53
CA ALA A 332 -31.94 21.02 13.20
C ALA A 332 -31.28 22.34 12.75
N SER A 333 -30.71 23.11 13.67
CA SER A 333 -29.96 24.35 13.39
C SER A 333 -28.45 24.12 13.33
N GLY A 334 -27.97 22.92 13.65
CA GLY A 334 -26.55 22.54 13.56
C GLY A 334 -25.90 22.20 14.89
N VAL A 335 -24.63 22.57 15.05
CA VAL A 335 -23.84 22.21 16.24
C VAL A 335 -24.20 23.11 17.42
N ARG A 336 -24.66 22.51 18.52
CA ARG A 336 -24.98 23.17 19.79
C ARG A 336 -23.98 22.93 20.90
N GLY A 337 -23.14 21.91 20.72
CA GLY A 337 -22.19 21.49 21.74
C GLY A 337 -21.19 20.48 21.21
N ILE A 338 -20.25 20.11 22.07
CA ILE A 338 -19.38 18.96 21.88
C ILE A 338 -19.51 18.02 23.07
N TYR A 339 -19.48 16.71 22.81
CA TYR A 339 -19.40 15.72 23.88
C TYR A 339 -17.97 15.62 24.39
N ALA A 340 -17.82 15.66 25.72
CA ALA A 340 -16.53 15.50 26.38
C ALA A 340 -16.68 14.77 27.72
N HIS A 341 -15.67 13.98 28.06
CA HIS A 341 -15.54 13.40 29.38
C HIS A 341 -15.09 14.47 30.39
N ASN A 342 -15.87 14.70 31.44
CA ASN A 342 -15.52 15.57 32.56
C ASN A 342 -14.58 14.82 33.52
N ARG A 343 -13.31 15.22 33.59
CA ARG A 343 -12.32 14.51 34.42
C ARG A 343 -12.52 14.72 35.92
N LEU A 344 -13.15 15.83 36.31
CA LEU A 344 -13.41 16.14 37.72
C LEU A 344 -14.70 15.48 38.21
N GLY A 345 -15.73 15.48 37.36
CA GLY A 345 -17.04 14.89 37.66
C GLY A 345 -17.14 13.39 37.39
N GLY A 346 -16.27 12.84 36.54
CA GLY A 346 -16.30 11.42 36.15
C GLY A 346 -17.46 11.05 35.22
N GLU A 347 -18.04 12.03 34.54
CA GLU A 347 -19.26 11.88 33.72
C GLU A 347 -19.06 12.43 32.29
N ASP A 348 -19.82 11.89 31.34
CA ASP A 348 -19.83 12.35 29.95
C ASP A 348 -20.93 13.39 29.75
N LEU A 349 -20.55 14.61 29.35
CA LEU A 349 -21.47 15.74 29.20
C LEU A 349 -21.30 16.42 27.85
N ALA A 350 -22.36 17.10 27.41
CA ALA A 350 -22.31 18.03 26.30
C ALA A 350 -21.95 19.44 26.80
N TYR A 351 -20.94 20.05 26.18
CA TYR A 351 -20.49 21.39 26.49
C TYR A 351 -20.93 22.36 25.39
N PRO A 352 -21.64 23.45 25.74
CA PRO A 352 -22.16 24.38 24.74
C PRO A 352 -21.06 25.00 23.89
N VAL A 353 -21.18 24.86 22.58
CA VAL A 353 -20.33 25.53 21.59
C VAL A 353 -21.18 25.96 20.40
N SER A 354 -20.75 27.00 19.69
CA SER A 354 -21.38 27.39 18.43
C SER A 354 -20.31 27.64 17.38
N LEU A 355 -20.57 27.18 16.16
CA LEU A 355 -19.68 27.45 15.03
C LEU A 355 -19.94 28.86 14.47
N GLU A 356 -21.17 29.36 14.58
CA GLU A 356 -21.57 30.68 14.08
C GLU A 356 -21.28 31.81 15.08
N ASN A 357 -21.51 31.60 16.38
CA ASN A 357 -21.17 32.54 17.45
C ASN A 357 -20.10 31.94 18.38
N THR A 358 -18.84 32.16 18.04
CA THR A 358 -17.70 31.45 18.64
C THR A 358 -17.22 32.02 19.98
N PHE A 359 -17.81 33.12 20.49
CA PHE A 359 -17.33 33.78 21.71
C PHE A 359 -17.32 32.84 22.93
N ALA A 360 -18.36 32.01 23.08
CA ALA A 360 -18.45 31.04 24.18
C ALA A 360 -17.46 29.86 24.06
N ASN A 361 -16.84 29.67 22.89
CA ASN A 361 -15.94 28.54 22.64
C ASN A 361 -14.60 28.69 23.39
N GLU A 362 -14.19 29.93 23.73
CA GLU A 362 -12.93 30.18 24.44
C GLU A 362 -12.89 29.49 25.81
N LEU A 363 -14.01 29.49 26.54
CA LEU A 363 -14.11 28.84 27.84
C LEU A 363 -13.95 27.32 27.71
N VAL A 364 -14.64 26.71 26.74
CA VAL A 364 -14.55 25.27 26.46
C VAL A 364 -13.12 24.91 26.04
N ASN A 365 -12.49 25.71 25.18
CA ASN A 365 -11.11 25.53 24.77
C ASN A 365 -10.12 25.66 25.94
N ALA A 366 -10.36 26.58 26.88
CA ALA A 366 -9.58 26.67 28.11
C ALA A 366 -9.71 25.37 28.95
N TRP A 367 -10.93 24.83 29.12
CA TRP A 367 -11.15 23.58 29.84
C TRP A 367 -10.46 22.38 29.17
N ILE A 368 -10.43 22.32 27.84
CA ILE A 368 -9.68 21.30 27.09
C ILE A 368 -8.18 21.46 27.33
N LYS A 369 -7.66 22.69 27.22
CA LYS A 369 -6.24 23.02 27.40
C LYS A 369 -5.74 22.66 28.80
N PHE A 370 -6.53 22.95 29.83
CA PHE A 370 -6.22 22.60 31.22
C PHE A 370 -6.63 21.18 31.62
N LYS A 371 -7.03 20.33 30.64
CA LYS A 371 -7.41 18.93 30.85
C LYS A 371 -8.53 18.74 31.88
N ILE A 372 -9.41 19.73 32.03
CA ILE A 372 -10.63 19.64 32.84
C ILE A 372 -11.63 18.71 32.12
N ILE A 373 -11.70 18.82 30.79
CA ILE A 373 -12.54 17.98 29.94
C ILE A 373 -11.72 17.32 28.83
N THR A 374 -12.18 16.18 28.32
CA THR A 374 -11.57 15.48 27.17
C THR A 374 -12.63 15.24 26.10
N PRO A 375 -12.59 16.00 24.99
CA PRO A 375 -13.55 15.85 23.92
C PRO A 375 -13.50 14.47 23.27
N TYR A 376 -14.66 13.97 22.88
CA TYR A 376 -14.78 12.73 22.14
C TYR A 376 -14.49 12.93 20.64
N THR A 377 -14.02 11.87 20.00
CA THR A 377 -13.91 11.70 18.54
C THR A 377 -14.36 10.29 18.14
N GLY A 378 -14.21 9.93 16.86
CA GLY A 378 -14.43 8.56 16.39
C GLY A 378 -13.36 7.60 16.91
N ASP A 379 -13.70 6.33 17.03
CA ASP A 379 -12.75 5.24 17.24
C ASP A 379 -12.11 4.79 15.90
N TYR A 380 -11.18 3.83 15.94
CA TYR A 380 -10.83 3.11 14.73
C TYR A 380 -11.93 2.11 14.42
N ASP A 381 -12.54 2.28 13.26
CA ASP A 381 -13.67 1.50 12.81
C ASP A 381 -13.18 0.14 12.31
N MET A 382 -13.13 -0.85 13.22
CA MET A 382 -12.67 -2.20 12.91
C MET A 382 -13.60 -2.84 11.87
N HIS A 383 -12.98 -3.30 10.78
CA HIS A 383 -13.67 -3.98 9.71
C HIS A 383 -13.68 -5.50 9.94
N ASP A 384 -12.50 -6.12 10.08
CA ASP A 384 -12.36 -7.56 10.34
C ASP A 384 -11.13 -7.93 11.18
N ILE A 385 -11.17 -9.08 11.85
CA ILE A 385 -10.05 -9.78 12.49
C ILE A 385 -10.01 -11.20 11.93
N ILE A 386 -8.85 -11.63 11.42
CA ILE A 386 -8.64 -13.01 10.94
C ILE A 386 -7.49 -13.61 11.72
N LYS A 387 -7.71 -14.74 12.37
CA LYS A 387 -6.64 -15.49 13.03
C LYS A 387 -6.27 -16.72 12.20
N PHE A 388 -4.98 -17.03 12.16
CA PHE A 388 -4.47 -18.12 11.34
C PHE A 388 -4.01 -19.28 12.22
N SER A 389 -4.56 -20.46 11.96
CA SER A 389 -4.12 -21.71 12.58
C SER A 389 -3.96 -22.79 11.51
N HIS A 390 -2.84 -23.52 11.53
CA HIS A 390 -2.57 -24.61 10.59
C HIS A 390 -2.77 -24.23 9.10
N GLY A 391 -2.41 -23.00 8.72
CA GLY A 391 -2.56 -22.51 7.34
C GLY A 391 -4.00 -22.22 6.90
N LYS A 392 -4.94 -22.10 7.85
CA LYS A 392 -6.33 -21.69 7.61
C LYS A 392 -6.68 -20.46 8.44
N GLY A 393 -7.28 -19.47 7.81
CA GLY A 393 -7.83 -18.31 8.51
C GLY A 393 -9.23 -18.59 9.06
N HIS A 394 -9.53 -18.06 10.24
CA HIS A 394 -10.88 -17.98 10.77
C HIS A 394 -11.16 -16.60 11.35
N VAL A 395 -12.41 -16.16 11.21
CA VAL A 395 -12.89 -14.91 11.78
C VAL A 395 -13.49 -15.20 13.17
N PRO A 396 -13.03 -14.54 14.25
CA PRO A 396 -13.61 -14.73 15.58
C PRO A 396 -15.09 -14.34 15.62
N MET A 397 -15.89 -15.02 16.46
CA MET A 397 -17.29 -14.62 16.68
C MET A 397 -17.38 -13.29 17.45
N ALA A 398 -18.42 -12.49 17.18
CA ALA A 398 -18.64 -11.22 17.90
C ALA A 398 -18.80 -11.47 19.40
N GLU A 399 -18.27 -10.55 20.23
CA GLU A 399 -18.34 -10.60 21.70
C GLU A 399 -17.66 -11.83 22.35
N SER A 400 -17.03 -12.69 21.54
CA SER A 400 -16.26 -13.82 22.03
C SER A 400 -15.04 -13.37 22.85
N ASN A 401 -14.53 -14.27 23.69
CA ASN A 401 -13.28 -14.03 24.41
C ASN A 401 -12.10 -13.79 23.44
N GLU A 402 -12.15 -14.37 22.24
CA GLU A 402 -11.12 -14.21 21.21
C GLU A 402 -11.14 -12.81 20.61
N GLU A 403 -12.31 -12.29 20.21
CA GLU A 403 -12.45 -10.92 19.72
C GLU A 403 -12.05 -9.90 20.80
N ARG A 404 -12.57 -10.07 22.03
CA ARG A 404 -12.22 -9.21 23.17
C ARG A 404 -10.72 -9.24 23.48
N GLY A 405 -10.10 -10.42 23.39
CA GLY A 405 -8.66 -10.58 23.58
C GLY A 405 -7.84 -9.76 22.58
N VAL A 406 -8.20 -9.77 21.29
CA VAL A 406 -7.50 -8.98 20.26
C VAL A 406 -7.71 -7.48 20.48
N LYS A 407 -8.92 -7.02 20.80
CA LYS A 407 -9.19 -5.61 21.13
C LYS A 407 -8.35 -5.13 22.31
N ASP A 408 -8.29 -5.94 23.37
CA ASP A 408 -7.49 -5.64 24.56
C ASP A 408 -5.99 -5.60 24.24
N LEU A 409 -5.52 -6.52 23.41
CA LEU A 409 -4.13 -6.58 22.97
C LEU A 409 -3.72 -5.29 22.24
N ILE A 410 -4.56 -4.82 21.32
CA ILE A 410 -4.36 -3.55 20.59
C ILE A 410 -4.34 -2.38 21.58
N ASN A 411 -5.38 -2.22 22.40
CA ASN A 411 -5.49 -1.08 23.31
C ASN A 411 -4.37 -1.05 24.36
N LYS A 412 -3.98 -2.21 24.92
CA LYS A 412 -2.81 -2.33 25.82
C LYS A 412 -1.51 -2.01 25.11
N GLY A 413 -1.36 -2.44 23.87
CA GLY A 413 -0.21 -2.10 23.04
C GLY A 413 -0.11 -0.60 22.76
N ILE A 414 -1.24 0.05 22.51
CA ILE A 414 -1.34 1.49 22.28
C ILE A 414 -1.03 2.28 23.55
N ALA A 415 -1.54 1.86 24.70
CA ALA A 415 -1.23 2.50 25.99
C ALA A 415 0.29 2.52 26.29
N LYS A 416 1.08 1.59 25.75
CA LYS A 416 2.54 1.55 25.90
C LYS A 416 3.26 2.58 25.03
N VAL A 417 2.70 2.96 23.88
CA VAL A 417 3.33 3.91 22.92
C VAL A 417 2.69 5.30 22.95
N ASP A 418 1.48 5.42 23.49
CA ASP A 418 0.73 6.66 23.64
C ASP A 418 0.24 6.82 25.10
N PRO A 419 1.02 7.50 25.96
CA PRO A 419 0.67 7.71 27.36
C PRO A 419 -0.60 8.52 27.60
N SER A 420 -1.11 9.22 26.56
CA SER A 420 -2.40 9.91 26.66
C SER A 420 -3.58 8.93 26.68
N ARG A 421 -3.34 7.64 26.39
CA ARG A 421 -4.35 6.59 26.24
C ARG A 421 -4.14 5.40 27.19
N PRO A 422 -4.21 5.61 28.51
CA PRO A 422 -4.14 4.52 29.47
C PRO A 422 -5.29 3.52 29.26
N PHE A 423 -4.95 2.23 29.26
CA PHE A 423 -5.88 1.13 28.93
C PHE A 423 -7.04 1.01 29.93
N GLU A 424 -6.79 1.34 31.19
CA GLU A 424 -7.74 1.25 32.30
C GLU A 424 -8.90 2.22 32.14
N TYR A 425 -8.72 3.28 31.34
CA TYR A 425 -9.74 4.27 31.05
C TYR A 425 -10.38 3.93 29.72
N THR A 426 -11.47 3.18 29.74
CA THR A 426 -12.13 2.66 28.53
C THR A 426 -12.40 3.76 27.50
N ALA A 427 -12.74 4.98 27.91
CA ALA A 427 -12.95 6.14 27.02
C ALA A 427 -11.72 6.49 26.14
N MET A 428 -10.52 6.09 26.55
CA MET A 428 -9.28 6.32 25.82
C MET A 428 -8.87 5.17 24.89
N ASN A 429 -9.53 4.01 25.02
CA ASN A 429 -9.34 2.88 24.13
C ASN A 429 -9.82 3.24 22.73
N VAL A 430 -8.94 3.13 21.74
CA VAL A 430 -9.24 3.51 20.35
C VAL A 430 -9.93 2.41 19.56
N ILE A 431 -9.91 1.18 20.05
CA ILE A 431 -10.81 0.12 19.59
C ILE A 431 -11.90 -0.04 20.64
N ARG A 432 -13.05 0.58 20.41
CA ARG A 432 -14.20 0.50 21.31
C ARG A 432 -15.09 -0.68 20.94
N HIS A 433 -15.26 -0.91 19.65
CA HIS A 433 -16.21 -1.90 19.11
C HIS A 433 -15.48 -3.04 18.40
N GLY A 434 -16.17 -4.19 18.31
CA GLY A 434 -15.67 -5.34 17.53
C GLY A 434 -15.85 -5.11 16.02
N PRO A 435 -15.27 -5.97 15.17
CA PRO A 435 -15.36 -5.83 13.73
C PRO A 435 -16.79 -6.01 13.20
N GLN A 436 -17.16 -5.20 12.21
CA GLN A 436 -18.52 -5.22 11.63
C GLN A 436 -18.89 -6.58 11.01
N VAL A 437 -17.91 -7.31 10.47
CA VAL A 437 -18.09 -8.63 9.83
C VAL A 437 -18.85 -9.61 10.72
N ASN A 438 -18.64 -9.52 12.02
CA ASN A 438 -19.15 -10.49 12.99
C ASN A 438 -20.59 -10.20 13.41
N PHE A 439 -21.12 -9.03 13.04
CA PHE A 439 -22.33 -8.50 13.63
C PHE A 439 -23.62 -9.13 13.08
N VAL A 440 -23.66 -9.51 11.79
CA VAL A 440 -24.85 -10.16 11.20
C VAL A 440 -25.12 -11.54 11.82
N PRO A 441 -24.14 -12.47 11.89
CA PRO A 441 -24.34 -13.74 12.58
C PRO A 441 -24.72 -13.55 14.06
N TYR A 442 -24.05 -12.63 14.76
CA TYR A 442 -24.32 -12.35 16.16
C TYR A 442 -25.76 -11.88 16.40
N MET A 443 -26.25 -10.89 15.65
CA MET A 443 -27.61 -10.39 15.80
C MET A 443 -28.65 -11.48 15.54
N TRP A 444 -28.39 -12.38 14.60
CA TRP A 444 -29.32 -13.46 14.33
C TRP A 444 -29.44 -14.45 15.50
N GLU A 445 -28.32 -14.78 16.12
CA GLU A 445 -28.25 -15.75 17.22
C GLU A 445 -28.70 -15.16 18.56
N HIS A 446 -28.36 -13.89 18.85
CA HIS A 446 -28.50 -13.30 20.18
C HIS A 446 -29.51 -12.14 20.24
N GLU A 447 -29.79 -11.48 19.11
CA GLU A 447 -30.74 -10.36 19.02
C GLU A 447 -31.90 -10.67 18.07
N HIS A 448 -32.29 -11.95 17.99
CA HIS A 448 -33.27 -12.45 17.03
C HIS A 448 -34.59 -11.65 17.04
N ASP A 449 -35.11 -11.33 18.22
CA ASP A 449 -36.36 -10.58 18.36
C ASP A 449 -36.27 -9.16 17.79
N LYS A 450 -35.09 -8.53 17.89
CA LYS A 450 -34.83 -7.23 17.29
C LYS A 450 -34.80 -7.32 15.77
N VAL A 451 -34.13 -8.32 15.21
CA VAL A 451 -34.09 -8.56 13.75
C VAL A 451 -35.50 -8.81 13.21
N VAL A 452 -36.32 -9.57 13.94
CA VAL A 452 -37.73 -9.80 13.59
C VAL A 452 -38.52 -8.49 13.62
N LYS A 453 -38.41 -7.71 14.69
CA LYS A 453 -39.09 -6.43 14.86
C LYS A 453 -38.71 -5.43 13.76
N ASP A 454 -37.43 -5.34 13.44
CA ASP A 454 -36.89 -4.41 12.44
C ASP A 454 -37.08 -4.95 11.00
N ASN A 455 -37.61 -6.17 10.84
CA ASN A 455 -37.84 -6.85 9.56
C ASN A 455 -36.56 -7.15 8.75
N GLY A 456 -35.43 -7.32 9.42
CA GLY A 456 -34.15 -7.63 8.80
C GLY A 456 -32.96 -6.97 9.51
N TYR A 457 -31.85 -6.87 8.81
CA TYR A 457 -30.61 -6.20 9.22
C TYR A 457 -30.51 -4.82 8.57
N LEU A 458 -29.88 -3.86 9.23
CA LEU A 458 -29.59 -2.58 8.61
C LEU A 458 -28.60 -2.78 7.46
N GLY A 459 -28.94 -2.38 6.23
CA GLY A 459 -28.17 -2.71 5.03
C GLY A 459 -26.72 -2.21 5.03
N VAL A 460 -26.48 -1.06 5.66
CA VAL A 460 -25.12 -0.51 5.82
C VAL A 460 -24.26 -1.31 6.81
N VAL A 461 -24.88 -2.10 7.68
CA VAL A 461 -24.20 -2.99 8.64
C VAL A 461 -24.00 -4.39 8.03
N ALA A 462 -24.99 -4.87 7.27
CA ALA A 462 -24.98 -6.24 6.77
C ALA A 462 -24.06 -6.51 5.57
N ARG A 463 -23.63 -5.46 4.87
CA ARG A 463 -22.75 -5.56 3.71
C ARG A 463 -21.29 -5.31 4.12
N PRO A 464 -20.31 -5.64 3.26
CA PRO A 464 -18.90 -5.27 3.47
C PRO A 464 -18.65 -3.77 3.68
N GLY A 465 -19.67 -2.92 3.51
CA GLY A 465 -19.66 -1.48 3.72
C GLY A 465 -18.82 -0.72 2.70
N PRO A 466 -18.53 0.56 2.94
CA PRO A 466 -17.76 1.39 2.02
C PRO A 466 -16.28 1.00 2.01
N PHE A 467 -15.69 1.00 0.82
CA PHE A 467 -14.25 0.95 0.57
C PHE A 467 -13.69 2.38 0.46
N PRO A 468 -12.38 2.60 0.73
CA PRO A 468 -11.33 1.61 0.97
C PRO A 468 -11.32 0.96 2.37
N VAL A 469 -10.67 -0.20 2.48
CA VAL A 469 -10.37 -0.91 3.74
C VAL A 469 -8.87 -1.15 3.84
N ALA A 470 -8.25 -0.74 4.95
CA ALA A 470 -6.86 -1.02 5.22
C ALA A 470 -6.74 -2.31 6.04
N MET A 471 -5.79 -3.18 5.70
CA MET A 471 -5.49 -4.39 6.45
C MET A 471 -4.00 -4.47 6.74
N VAL A 472 -3.66 -4.87 7.97
CA VAL A 472 -2.32 -5.34 8.31
C VAL A 472 -2.31 -6.87 8.29
N HIS A 473 -1.33 -7.45 7.61
CA HIS A 473 -1.08 -8.90 7.58
C HIS A 473 0.42 -9.15 7.58
N GLN A 474 0.90 -10.00 8.48
CA GLN A 474 2.34 -10.26 8.65
C GLN A 474 3.15 -8.96 8.80
N GLY A 475 2.59 -7.99 9.53
CA GLY A 475 3.23 -6.71 9.81
C GLY A 475 3.23 -5.70 8.64
N GLU A 476 2.62 -6.05 7.51
CA GLU A 476 2.57 -5.20 6.32
C GLU A 476 1.17 -4.67 6.07
N TRP A 477 1.08 -3.40 5.70
CA TRP A 477 -0.20 -2.75 5.37
C TRP A 477 -0.52 -2.89 3.89
N THR A 478 -1.79 -3.19 3.61
CA THR A 478 -2.40 -3.18 2.28
C THR A 478 -3.69 -2.39 2.36
N VAL A 479 -4.00 -1.58 1.35
CA VAL A 479 -5.30 -0.92 1.20
C VAL A 479 -6.04 -1.58 0.05
N PHE A 480 -7.27 -2.01 0.32
CA PHE A 480 -8.16 -2.62 -0.66
C PHE A 480 -9.21 -1.59 -1.07
N ASP A 481 -9.32 -1.31 -2.37
CA ASP A 481 -10.22 -0.28 -2.89
C ASP A 481 -11.60 -0.83 -3.25
N ASN A 482 -11.75 -2.15 -3.26
CA ASN A 482 -13.01 -2.82 -3.57
C ASN A 482 -13.09 -4.23 -2.98
N SER A 483 -14.30 -4.79 -3.00
CA SER A 483 -14.58 -6.12 -2.44
C SER A 483 -13.85 -7.25 -3.16
N LYS A 484 -13.56 -7.11 -4.46
CA LYS A 484 -12.87 -8.15 -5.23
C LYS A 484 -11.45 -8.35 -4.72
N GLU A 485 -10.71 -7.26 -4.49
CA GLU A 485 -9.36 -7.32 -3.94
C GLU A 485 -9.33 -7.92 -2.53
N LEU A 486 -10.24 -7.45 -1.66
CA LEU A 486 -10.39 -8.00 -0.33
C LEU A 486 -10.72 -9.51 -0.38
N PHE A 487 -11.65 -9.94 -1.23
CA PHE A 487 -12.02 -11.36 -1.32
C PHE A 487 -10.90 -12.23 -1.90
N ASN A 488 -10.07 -11.68 -2.80
CA ASN A 488 -8.85 -12.35 -3.25
C ASN A 488 -7.88 -12.60 -2.09
N PHE A 489 -7.75 -11.65 -1.15
CA PHE A 489 -6.96 -11.84 0.05
C PHE A 489 -7.49 -13.03 0.90
N TYR A 490 -8.79 -13.11 1.15
CA TYR A 490 -9.39 -14.21 1.92
C TYR A 490 -9.12 -15.55 1.25
N LYS A 491 -9.29 -15.61 -0.08
CA LYS A 491 -8.98 -16.81 -0.87
C LYS A 491 -7.50 -17.19 -0.78
N SER A 492 -6.60 -16.22 -0.92
CA SER A 492 -5.14 -16.45 -0.90
C SER A 492 -4.62 -16.94 0.44
N THR A 493 -5.31 -16.57 1.53
CA THR A 493 -4.97 -16.95 2.91
C THR A 493 -5.80 -18.10 3.45
N ASN A 494 -6.56 -18.79 2.58
CA ASN A 494 -7.42 -19.91 2.95
C ASN A 494 -8.41 -19.55 4.08
N THR A 495 -8.97 -18.34 4.02
CA THR A 495 -9.96 -17.81 4.96
C THR A 495 -11.35 -17.93 4.34
N PRO A 496 -12.31 -18.61 5.00
CA PRO A 496 -13.70 -18.66 4.52
C PRO A 496 -14.31 -17.25 4.45
N LEU A 497 -14.97 -16.93 3.35
CA LEU A 497 -15.76 -15.71 3.24
C LEU A 497 -16.98 -15.79 4.18
N PRO A 498 -17.36 -14.69 4.86
CA PRO A 498 -18.59 -14.63 5.63
C PRO A 498 -19.80 -15.00 4.75
N GLU A 499 -20.60 -15.98 5.19
CA GLU A 499 -21.68 -16.58 4.39
C GLU A 499 -22.69 -15.54 3.85
N HIS A 500 -22.94 -14.50 4.63
CA HIS A 500 -23.89 -13.44 4.29
C HIS A 500 -23.37 -12.49 3.19
N TRP A 501 -22.06 -12.48 2.89
CA TRP A 501 -21.48 -11.67 1.82
C TRP A 501 -21.52 -12.34 0.46
N SER A 502 -21.66 -13.67 0.41
CA SER A 502 -21.81 -14.42 -0.84
C SER A 502 -23.26 -14.52 -1.32
N GLN A 503 -24.20 -13.86 -0.64
CA GLN A 503 -25.63 -13.95 -0.91
C GLN A 503 -26.18 -12.61 -1.39
N ASP A 504 -27.08 -12.65 -2.37
CA ASP A 504 -27.87 -11.48 -2.76
C ASP A 504 -28.90 -11.18 -1.69
N PHE A 505 -28.72 -10.03 -1.02
CA PHE A 505 -29.64 -9.55 -0.01
C PHE A 505 -31.00 -9.19 -0.60
N VAL A 506 -32.07 -9.64 0.06
CA VAL A 506 -33.45 -9.24 -0.21
C VAL A 506 -33.73 -7.91 0.47
N ASP A 507 -34.25 -6.91 -0.27
CA ASP A 507 -34.70 -5.63 0.30
C ASP A 507 -35.95 -5.83 1.17
N ARG A 508 -35.95 -5.24 2.37
CA ARG A 508 -37.00 -5.33 3.37
C ARG A 508 -37.63 -3.97 3.71
N GLY A 509 -37.28 -2.92 2.95
CA GLY A 509 -37.77 -1.56 3.09
C GLY A 509 -37.07 -0.77 4.21
N LYS A 510 -37.14 0.56 4.15
CA LYS A 510 -36.52 1.48 5.14
C LYS A 510 -35.01 1.26 5.36
N GLY A 511 -34.29 0.79 4.32
CA GLY A 511 -32.87 0.48 4.40
C GLY A 511 -32.53 -0.84 5.09
N MET A 512 -33.54 -1.69 5.35
CA MET A 512 -33.38 -3.02 5.93
C MET A 512 -33.20 -4.06 4.83
N VAL A 513 -32.41 -5.09 5.11
CA VAL A 513 -32.12 -6.20 4.21
C VAL A 513 -32.15 -7.53 4.94
N ALA A 514 -32.38 -8.64 4.25
CA ALA A 514 -32.24 -9.98 4.81
C ALA A 514 -31.55 -10.90 3.80
N THR A 515 -30.69 -11.80 4.26
CA THR A 515 -30.23 -12.92 3.42
C THR A 515 -31.47 -13.75 3.00
N PRO A 516 -31.47 -14.40 1.83
CA PRO A 516 -32.61 -15.21 1.37
C PRO A 516 -33.18 -16.16 2.43
N ARG A 517 -32.31 -16.88 3.15
CA ARG A 517 -32.69 -17.77 4.25
C ARG A 517 -33.44 -17.04 5.38
N HIS A 518 -32.92 -15.91 5.85
CA HIS A 518 -33.55 -15.11 6.89
C HIS A 518 -34.85 -14.45 6.41
N ALA A 519 -34.95 -14.05 5.15
CA ALA A 519 -36.18 -13.48 4.59
C ALA A 519 -37.34 -14.48 4.66
N GLU A 520 -37.12 -15.74 4.26
CA GLU A 520 -38.13 -16.79 4.33
C GLU A 520 -38.64 -17.02 5.76
N LEU A 521 -37.73 -17.00 6.75
CA LEU A 521 -38.07 -17.17 8.17
C LEU A 521 -38.87 -15.98 8.72
N LEU A 522 -38.51 -14.75 8.33
CA LEU A 522 -39.23 -13.54 8.71
C LEU A 522 -40.65 -13.52 8.13
N ASP A 523 -40.82 -13.93 6.88
CA ASP A 523 -42.12 -13.97 6.20
C ASP A 523 -43.05 -15.03 6.81
N LYS A 524 -42.53 -16.21 7.16
CA LYS A 524 -43.28 -17.23 7.89
C LYS A 524 -43.83 -16.71 9.22
N ARG A 525 -43.06 -15.93 9.97
CA ARG A 525 -43.50 -15.36 11.26
C ARG A 525 -44.52 -14.25 11.10
N ARG A 526 -44.38 -13.39 10.09
CA ARG A 526 -45.37 -12.35 9.78
C ARG A 526 -46.73 -12.89 9.40
N ASN A 527 -46.80 -14.11 8.86
CA ASN A 527 -48.07 -14.77 8.53
C ASN A 527 -48.69 -15.52 9.72
N MET A 528 -47.99 -15.64 10.86
CA MET A 528 -48.48 -16.29 12.10
C MET A 528 -48.99 -15.28 13.15
N HIS A 529 -48.79 -13.98 12.91
CA HIS A 529 -49.27 -12.87 13.74
C HIS A 529 -50.12 -11.93 12.89
#